data_AF-A0A7I4YHI7-F1
#
_entry.id   AF-A0A7I4YHI7-F1
#
_cell.length_a   1.000
_cell.length_b   1.000
_cell.length_c   1.000
_cell.angle_alpha   90.00
_cell.angle_beta   90.00
_cell.angle_gamma   90.00
#
_symmetry.space_group_name_H-M   'P 1'
#
loop_
_entity.id
_entity.type
_entity.pdbx_description
1 polymer ?
#
loop_
_entity_poly.entity_id
_entity_poly.type
_entity_poly.pdbx_seq_one_letter_code
_entity_poly.pdbx_strand_id
1 'polypeptide(L)'
;MSTRVKLNVGGQLFETSLRTLEGASKLLELVKDAHRSHEVFAEEKQNDPIFIDRDPELFRVVLRYFRDGKISLTRNDSDIELIRDEAEFYGVESLVEKLRYEQAHRGPFFTGESVVWRDPDIRCLCADVGIHFDGSTEKIPLCLNAFREIKGMEEHNCPWCHIARKIEECSCIFDYPRHQTQCSGTIVKVYGDSCCYDVRFGNWPALFHVRGDMLRLANERHSGTP
;
A
#
# COMPACT_ATOMS: atom_id res chain seq x y z
N MET A 1 34.65 -4.64 1.65
CA MET A 1 34.19 -5.64 0.67
C MET A 1 32.92 -6.28 1.22
N SER A 2 31.85 -6.36 0.43
CA SER A 2 30.58 -6.91 0.91
C SER A 2 30.59 -8.43 0.71
N THR A 3 30.73 -9.20 1.78
CA THR A 3 30.63 -10.67 1.72
C THR A 3 29.27 -11.05 1.15
N ARG A 4 29.27 -11.88 0.10
CA ARG A 4 28.04 -12.37 -0.53
C ARG A 4 27.52 -13.59 0.21
N VAL A 5 26.19 -13.72 0.23
CA VAL A 5 25.47 -14.80 0.90
C VAL A 5 24.43 -15.34 -0.07
N LYS A 6 24.34 -16.67 -0.16
CA LYS A 6 23.32 -17.38 -0.92
C LYS A 6 22.24 -17.88 0.02
N LEU A 7 20.99 -17.59 -0.29
CA LEU A 7 19.81 -18.01 0.46
C LEU A 7 18.93 -18.85 -0.48
N ASN A 8 18.40 -19.96 0.00
CA ASN A 8 17.39 -20.74 -0.69
C ASN A 8 16.07 -20.57 0.05
N VAL A 9 15.18 -19.72 -0.47
CA VAL A 9 13.88 -19.42 0.15
C VAL A 9 12.80 -20.20 -0.57
N GLY A 10 12.16 -21.16 0.09
CA GLY A 10 11.06 -21.96 -0.48
C GLY A 10 11.43 -22.71 -1.78
N GLY A 11 12.72 -22.99 -2.01
CA GLY A 11 13.24 -23.60 -3.23
C GLY A 11 13.83 -22.63 -4.25
N GLN A 12 13.69 -21.31 -4.05
CA GLN A 12 14.25 -20.29 -4.93
C GLN A 12 15.55 -19.71 -4.37
N LEU A 13 16.58 -19.66 -5.23
CA LEU A 13 17.89 -19.12 -4.87
C LEU A 13 17.92 -17.60 -4.99
N PHE A 14 18.35 -16.95 -3.91
CA PHE A 14 18.62 -15.53 -3.81
C PHE A 14 20.08 -15.30 -3.45
N GLU A 15 20.69 -14.29 -4.06
CA GLU A 15 22.03 -13.84 -3.73
C GLU A 15 21.96 -12.39 -3.24
N THR A 16 22.54 -12.15 -2.06
CA THR A 16 22.60 -10.84 -1.44
C THR A 16 23.92 -10.65 -0.71
N SER A 17 24.08 -9.55 0.02
CA SER A 17 25.28 -9.24 0.76
C SER A 17 24.98 -9.09 2.25
N LEU A 18 25.96 -9.42 3.12
CA LEU A 18 25.78 -9.26 4.58
C LEU A 18 25.36 -7.85 4.97
N ARG A 19 25.93 -6.83 4.29
CA ARG A 19 25.56 -5.42 4.47
C ARG A 19 24.08 -5.15 4.20
N THR A 20 23.50 -5.80 3.18
CA THR A 20 22.07 -5.67 2.87
C THR A 20 21.20 -6.31 3.97
N LEU A 21 21.72 -7.32 4.67
CA LEU A 21 21.02 -8.04 5.72
C LEU A 21 21.18 -7.39 7.11
N GLU A 22 22.00 -6.34 7.25
CA GLU A 22 22.17 -5.61 8.53
C GLU A 22 20.85 -5.03 9.07
N GLY A 23 19.90 -4.73 8.18
CA GLY A 23 18.56 -4.28 8.55
C GLY A 23 17.59 -5.40 8.99
N ALA A 24 18.04 -6.66 9.01
CA ALA A 24 17.24 -7.85 9.30
C ALA A 24 17.88 -8.62 10.46
N SER A 25 17.54 -8.28 11.70
CA SER A 25 18.24 -8.80 12.89
C SER A 25 18.24 -10.33 12.93
N LYS A 26 17.07 -10.95 12.74
CA LYS A 26 16.90 -12.42 12.77
C LYS A 26 17.54 -13.11 11.56
N LEU A 27 17.40 -12.55 10.36
CA LEU A 27 18.01 -13.15 9.16
C LEU A 27 19.55 -13.07 9.23
N LEU A 28 20.10 -11.98 9.75
CA LEU A 28 21.54 -11.85 9.98
C LEU A 28 22.04 -12.85 11.04
N GLU A 29 21.28 -13.09 12.11
CA GLU A 29 21.59 -14.13 13.09
C GLU A 29 21.58 -15.52 12.47
N LEU A 30 20.54 -15.87 11.69
CA LEU A 30 20.48 -17.15 10.98
C LEU A 30 21.69 -17.37 10.06
N VAL A 31 22.13 -16.33 9.35
CA VAL A 31 23.32 -16.41 8.49
C VAL A 31 24.60 -16.57 9.30
N LYS A 32 24.74 -15.84 10.42
CA LYS A 32 25.89 -15.98 11.32
C LYS A 32 25.94 -17.36 11.96
N ASP A 33 24.80 -17.91 12.35
CA ASP A 33 24.69 -19.23 12.96
C ASP A 33 25.06 -20.33 11.96
N ALA A 34 24.52 -20.25 10.74
CA ALA A 34 24.88 -21.14 9.65
C ALA A 34 26.38 -21.08 9.33
N HIS A 35 26.97 -19.89 9.27
CA HIS A 35 28.41 -19.74 9.06
C HIS A 35 29.23 -20.33 10.21
N ARG A 36 28.84 -20.13 11.49
CA ARG A 36 29.52 -20.76 12.64
C ARG A 36 29.42 -22.29 12.61
N SER A 37 28.28 -22.83 12.21
CA SER A 37 28.11 -24.28 12.03
C SER A 37 28.94 -24.81 10.86
N HIS A 38 29.13 -24.03 9.80
CA HIS A 38 29.93 -24.43 8.63
C HIS A 38 31.44 -24.26 8.87
N GLU A 39 31.88 -23.39 9.77
CA GLU A 39 33.28 -23.34 10.23
C GLU A 39 33.74 -24.65 10.89
N VAL A 40 32.81 -25.46 11.40
CA VAL A 40 33.08 -26.79 11.96
C VAL A 40 33.23 -27.87 10.87
N PHE A 41 32.74 -27.62 9.65
CA PHE A 41 32.71 -28.60 8.55
C PHE A 41 33.23 -27.98 7.24
N ALA A 42 34.52 -28.14 6.94
CA ALA A 42 35.22 -27.95 5.65
C ALA A 42 34.86 -26.69 4.80
N GLU A 43 35.88 -26.01 4.28
CA GLU A 43 35.79 -24.79 3.47
C GLU A 43 34.81 -24.88 2.27
N GLU A 44 34.52 -26.08 1.75
CA GLU A 44 33.60 -26.33 0.65
C GLU A 44 32.11 -26.05 1.00
N LYS A 45 31.71 -26.21 2.27
CA LYS A 45 30.32 -25.94 2.70
C LYS A 45 30.04 -24.47 2.97
N GLN A 46 31.07 -23.62 3.03
CA GLN A 46 30.92 -22.21 3.37
C GLN A 46 30.10 -21.43 2.33
N ASN A 47 29.92 -22.00 1.13
CA ASN A 47 29.21 -21.39 0.01
C ASN A 47 27.87 -22.08 -0.32
N ASP A 48 27.43 -23.03 0.53
CA ASP A 48 26.13 -23.69 0.36
C ASP A 48 24.99 -22.72 0.67
N PRO A 49 23.91 -22.72 -0.12
CA PRO A 49 22.77 -21.85 0.13
C PRO A 49 22.10 -22.17 1.47
N ILE A 50 21.86 -21.14 2.29
CA ILE A 50 21.12 -21.32 3.54
C ILE A 50 19.63 -21.48 3.23
N PHE A 51 19.05 -22.62 3.60
CA PHE A 51 17.64 -22.90 3.35
C PHE A 51 16.72 -22.19 4.34
N ILE A 52 15.65 -21.59 3.81
CA ILE A 52 14.60 -20.87 4.55
C ILE A 52 13.26 -21.36 4.00
N ASP A 53 12.44 -21.97 4.86
CA ASP A 53 11.12 -22.48 4.48
C ASP A 53 10.05 -21.38 4.53
N ARG A 54 10.13 -20.43 3.57
CA ARG A 54 9.22 -19.27 3.44
C ARG A 54 8.87 -18.99 1.99
N ASP A 55 7.92 -18.08 1.78
CA ASP A 55 7.47 -17.67 0.45
C ASP A 55 8.55 -16.84 -0.29
N PRO A 56 9.03 -17.29 -1.47
CA PRO A 56 10.06 -16.56 -2.21
C PRO A 56 9.57 -15.26 -2.85
N GLU A 57 8.29 -15.14 -3.21
CA GLU A 57 7.74 -13.93 -3.82
C GLU A 57 7.60 -12.81 -2.79
N LEU A 58 7.16 -13.13 -1.58
CA LEU A 58 7.14 -12.15 -0.48
C LEU A 58 8.55 -11.78 -0.05
N PHE A 59 9.47 -12.74 0.02
CA PHE A 59 10.87 -12.46 0.32
C PHE A 59 11.52 -11.49 -0.67
N ARG A 60 11.17 -11.57 -1.97
CA ARG A 60 11.66 -10.62 -2.99
C ARG A 60 11.28 -9.17 -2.67
N VAL A 61 10.09 -8.95 -2.11
CA VAL A 61 9.61 -7.62 -1.71
C VAL A 61 10.40 -7.11 -0.50
N VAL A 62 10.58 -7.95 0.51
CA VAL A 62 11.38 -7.63 1.70
C VAL A 62 12.84 -7.34 1.32
N LEU A 63 13.41 -8.15 0.41
CA LEU A 63 14.78 -7.95 -0.09
C LEU A 63 14.93 -6.65 -0.87
N ARG A 64 13.92 -6.24 -1.64
CA ARG A 64 13.91 -4.93 -2.30
C ARG A 64 13.89 -3.80 -1.28
N TYR A 65 13.11 -3.93 -0.20
CA TYR A 65 13.10 -2.95 0.88
C TYR A 65 14.48 -2.80 1.53
N PHE A 66 15.23 -3.89 1.75
CA PHE A 66 16.61 -3.80 2.26
C PHE A 66 17.56 -3.01 1.34
N ARG A 67 17.34 -3.04 0.02
CA ARG A 67 18.22 -2.38 -0.95
C ARG A 67 17.89 -0.90 -1.11
N ASP A 68 16.61 -0.59 -1.26
CA ASP A 68 16.16 0.74 -1.67
C ASP A 68 15.53 1.56 -0.53
N GLY A 69 15.21 0.93 0.61
CA GLY A 69 14.40 1.53 1.69
C GLY A 69 12.95 1.84 1.28
N LYS A 70 12.58 1.46 0.06
CA LYS A 70 11.29 1.77 -0.56
C LYS A 70 10.47 0.51 -0.70
N ILE A 71 9.21 0.64 -0.33
CA ILE A 71 8.18 -0.35 -0.61
C ILE A 71 7.05 0.39 -1.32
N SER A 72 6.67 -0.12 -2.50
CA SER A 72 5.51 0.38 -3.22
C SER A 72 4.28 -0.24 -2.55
N LEU A 73 3.55 0.56 -1.79
CA LEU A 73 2.39 0.13 -1.00
C LEU A 73 1.10 0.17 -1.80
N THR A 74 1.20 -0.27 -3.06
CA THR A 74 0.11 -0.44 -4.03
C THR A 74 -0.80 -1.62 -3.68
N ARG A 75 -0.80 -2.04 -2.41
CA ARG A 75 -1.24 -3.34 -1.95
C ARG A 75 -2.51 -3.23 -1.12
N ASN A 76 -3.41 -4.19 -1.33
CA ASN A 76 -4.59 -4.40 -0.51
C ASN A 76 -4.19 -4.73 0.95
N ASP A 77 -5.12 -4.67 1.90
CA ASP A 77 -4.80 -4.88 3.31
C ASP A 77 -4.23 -6.29 3.57
N SER A 78 -4.74 -7.31 2.88
CA SER A 78 -4.26 -8.70 2.98
C SER A 78 -2.80 -8.84 2.55
N ASP A 79 -2.39 -8.18 1.48
CA ASP A 79 -1.01 -8.18 0.99
C ASP A 79 -0.07 -7.46 1.96
N ILE A 80 -0.56 -6.41 2.65
CA ILE A 80 0.22 -5.75 3.71
C ILE A 80 0.40 -6.69 4.90
N GLU A 81 -0.64 -7.41 5.31
CA GLU A 81 -0.52 -8.42 6.37
C GLU A 81 0.51 -9.50 6.00
N LEU A 82 0.44 -10.05 4.79
CA LEU A 82 1.40 -11.05 4.32
C LEU A 82 2.85 -10.54 4.33
N ILE A 83 3.10 -9.32 3.87
CA ILE A 83 4.46 -8.74 3.93
C ILE A 83 4.87 -8.46 5.37
N ARG A 84 3.95 -8.00 6.22
CA ARG A 84 4.22 -7.72 7.64
C ARG A 84 4.65 -9.00 8.35
N ASP A 85 3.96 -10.11 8.09
CA ASP A 85 4.28 -11.41 8.69
C ASP A 85 5.68 -11.90 8.25
N GLU A 86 6.06 -11.71 6.98
CA GLU A 86 7.44 -11.95 6.53
C GLU A 86 8.44 -11.00 7.19
N ALA A 87 8.12 -9.71 7.28
CA ALA A 87 9.00 -8.71 7.90
C ALA A 87 9.26 -9.04 9.38
N GLU A 88 8.25 -9.50 10.11
CA GLU A 88 8.37 -9.97 11.50
C GLU A 88 9.21 -11.25 11.61
N PHE A 89 9.06 -12.17 10.65
CA PHE A 89 9.88 -13.38 10.57
C PHE A 89 11.36 -13.05 10.35
N TYR A 90 11.68 -12.17 9.41
CA TYR A 90 13.06 -11.78 9.10
C TYR A 90 13.66 -10.77 10.10
N GLY A 91 12.86 -10.22 11.02
CA GLY A 91 13.31 -9.28 12.05
C GLY A 91 13.55 -7.86 11.51
N VAL A 92 12.68 -7.40 10.62
CA VAL A 92 12.79 -6.09 9.96
C VAL A 92 11.83 -5.11 10.63
N GLU A 93 12.16 -4.69 11.85
CA GLU A 93 11.27 -3.82 12.65
C GLU A 93 10.87 -2.54 11.92
N SER A 94 11.81 -1.90 11.21
CA SER A 94 11.52 -0.69 10.43
C SER A 94 10.43 -0.88 9.36
N LEU A 95 10.37 -2.08 8.75
CA LEU A 95 9.33 -2.41 7.77
C LEU A 95 8.02 -2.73 8.47
N VAL A 96 8.05 -3.46 9.59
CA VAL A 96 6.86 -3.79 10.38
C VAL A 96 6.16 -2.52 10.87
N GLU A 97 6.92 -1.60 11.46
CA GLU A 97 6.40 -0.30 11.92
C GLU A 97 5.78 0.49 10.77
N LYS A 98 6.46 0.54 9.62
CA LYS A 98 5.95 1.21 8.42
C LYS A 98 4.65 0.60 7.92
N LEU A 99 4.55 -0.72 7.86
CA LEU A 99 3.33 -1.41 7.40
C LEU A 99 2.17 -1.26 8.38
N ARG A 100 2.42 -1.30 9.69
CA ARG A 100 1.40 -1.04 10.72
C ARG A 100 0.89 0.40 10.65
N TYR A 101 1.80 1.34 10.46
CA TYR A 101 1.45 2.75 10.27
C TYR A 101 0.53 2.90 9.05
N GLU A 102 0.90 2.31 7.93
CA GLU A 102 0.16 2.36 6.67
C GLU A 102 -1.23 1.72 6.77
N GLN A 103 -1.37 0.60 7.49
CA GLN A 103 -2.67 0.00 7.78
C GLN A 103 -3.55 0.91 8.65
N ALA A 104 -2.99 1.48 9.73
CA ALA A 104 -3.74 2.31 10.66
C ALA A 104 -4.25 3.63 10.03
N HIS A 105 -3.58 4.14 9.00
CA HIS A 105 -3.91 5.43 8.38
C HIS A 105 -4.87 5.31 7.19
N ARG A 106 -5.29 4.10 6.82
CA ARG A 106 -6.22 3.82 5.70
C ARG A 106 -7.71 3.79 6.11
N GLY A 107 -8.01 3.95 7.39
CA GLY A 107 -9.37 4.05 7.93
C GLY A 107 -9.67 3.02 9.03
N PRO A 108 -10.91 2.99 9.57
CA PRO A 108 -12.03 3.85 9.18
C PRO A 108 -11.82 5.31 9.61
N PHE A 109 -12.15 6.25 8.73
CA PHE A 109 -12.15 7.67 9.05
C PHE A 109 -13.46 8.11 9.72
N PHE A 110 -13.39 9.16 10.53
CA PHE A 110 -14.52 9.77 11.20
C PHE A 110 -14.85 11.15 10.65
N THR A 111 -16.11 11.58 10.81
CA THR A 111 -16.55 12.93 10.42
C THR A 111 -15.69 14.00 11.09
N GLY A 112 -15.20 14.96 10.30
CA GLY A 112 -14.33 16.03 10.76
C GLY A 112 -12.83 15.73 10.61
N GLU A 113 -12.43 14.48 10.35
CA GLU A 113 -11.03 14.16 10.10
C GLU A 113 -10.52 14.73 8.78
N SER A 114 -9.24 15.09 8.79
CA SER A 114 -8.52 15.59 7.62
C SER A 114 -7.88 14.42 6.88
N VAL A 115 -8.18 14.29 5.60
CA VAL A 115 -7.70 13.21 4.73
C VAL A 115 -7.06 13.77 3.46
N VAL A 116 -6.22 12.96 2.82
CA VAL A 116 -5.64 13.20 1.50
C VAL A 116 -5.80 11.95 0.66
N TRP A 117 -5.59 12.06 -0.66
CA TRP A 117 -5.45 10.88 -1.50
C TRP A 117 -4.29 10.03 -1.00
N ARG A 118 -4.50 8.71 -1.00
CA ARG A 118 -3.46 7.76 -0.59
C ARG A 118 -2.19 7.93 -1.43
N ASP A 119 -2.37 8.06 -2.75
CA ASP A 119 -1.31 8.40 -3.71
C ASP A 119 -1.70 9.69 -4.48
N PRO A 120 -0.81 10.72 -4.55
CA PRO A 120 -1.07 11.93 -5.31
C PRO A 120 -1.16 11.69 -6.83
N ASP A 121 -0.55 10.63 -7.35
CA ASP A 121 -0.77 10.17 -8.71
C ASP A 121 -2.06 9.33 -8.76
N ILE A 122 -3.14 9.98 -9.17
CA ILE A 122 -4.47 9.36 -9.29
C ILE A 122 -4.46 8.12 -10.20
N ARG A 123 -3.56 8.03 -11.20
CA ARG A 123 -3.51 6.84 -12.07
C ARG A 123 -2.93 5.64 -11.32
N CYS A 124 -1.83 5.85 -10.60
CA CYS A 124 -1.27 4.84 -9.71
C CYS A 124 -2.30 4.45 -8.65
N LEU A 125 -2.92 5.43 -8.00
CA LEU A 125 -3.97 5.20 -7.02
C LEU A 125 -5.09 4.31 -7.56
N CYS A 126 -5.61 4.63 -8.75
CA CYS A 126 -6.66 3.85 -9.39
C CYS A 126 -6.23 2.41 -9.64
N ALA A 127 -5.05 2.20 -10.24
CA ALA A 127 -4.53 0.87 -10.50
C ALA A 127 -4.39 0.04 -9.21
N ASP A 128 -3.90 0.66 -8.14
CA ASP A 128 -3.71 0.02 -6.83
C ASP A 128 -5.04 -0.40 -6.17
N VAL A 129 -6.13 0.30 -6.49
CA VAL A 129 -7.47 -0.01 -5.99
C VAL A 129 -8.28 -0.87 -6.99
N GLY A 130 -7.61 -1.42 -8.01
CA GLY A 130 -8.20 -2.31 -9.02
C GLY A 130 -9.04 -1.59 -10.08
N ILE A 131 -8.77 -0.31 -10.32
CA ILE A 131 -9.47 0.52 -11.31
C ILE A 131 -8.53 0.79 -12.50
N HIS A 132 -8.93 0.30 -13.66
CA HIS A 132 -8.26 0.44 -14.94
C HIS A 132 -9.16 1.19 -15.93
N PHE A 133 -8.61 2.22 -16.58
CA PHE A 133 -9.32 3.06 -17.55
C PHE A 133 -9.30 2.49 -18.98
N ASP A 134 -9.02 1.20 -19.14
CA ASP A 134 -9.02 0.46 -20.40
C ASP A 134 -10.38 -0.16 -20.74
N GLY A 135 -11.39 0.07 -19.90
CA GLY A 135 -12.74 -0.49 -20.04
C GLY A 135 -12.91 -1.87 -19.40
N SER A 136 -11.88 -2.46 -18.80
CA SER A 136 -12.00 -3.74 -18.06
C SER A 136 -12.69 -3.61 -16.70
N THR A 137 -12.75 -2.39 -16.15
CA THR A 137 -13.29 -2.14 -14.81
C THR A 137 -14.80 -2.01 -14.80
N GLU A 138 -15.46 -2.96 -14.13
CA GLU A 138 -16.93 -2.98 -14.02
C GLU A 138 -17.48 -1.96 -13.01
N LYS A 139 -16.71 -1.64 -11.96
CA LYS A 139 -17.17 -0.79 -10.84
C LYS A 139 -16.28 0.43 -10.70
N ILE A 140 -16.89 1.62 -10.83
CA ILE A 140 -16.18 2.90 -10.72
C ILE A 140 -16.75 3.70 -9.53
N PRO A 141 -15.89 4.23 -8.63
CA PRO A 141 -16.32 5.13 -7.56
C PRO A 141 -17.02 6.36 -8.11
N LEU A 142 -18.03 6.86 -7.41
CA LEU A 142 -18.80 8.02 -7.87
C LEU A 142 -17.92 9.27 -8.08
N CYS A 143 -16.87 9.46 -7.28
CA CYS A 143 -15.91 10.54 -7.48
C CYS A 143 -15.10 10.44 -8.78
N LEU A 144 -15.05 9.28 -9.44
CA LEU A 144 -14.39 9.08 -10.74
C LEU A 144 -15.38 8.98 -11.91
N ASN A 145 -16.67 8.97 -11.63
CA ASN A 145 -17.69 8.81 -12.65
C ASN A 145 -17.97 10.13 -13.38
N ALA A 146 -17.29 10.34 -14.51
CA ALA A 146 -17.50 11.51 -15.38
C ALA A 146 -18.73 11.39 -16.30
N PHE A 147 -19.37 10.22 -16.38
CA PHE A 147 -20.49 9.96 -17.29
C PHE A 147 -21.81 10.44 -16.68
N ARG A 148 -22.09 11.74 -16.85
CA ARG A 148 -23.30 12.39 -16.34
C ARG A 148 -24.51 12.32 -17.27
N GLU A 149 -24.33 11.94 -18.54
CA GLU A 149 -25.37 12.10 -19.58
C GLU A 149 -25.67 10.80 -20.33
N ILE A 150 -26.06 9.75 -19.61
CA ILE A 150 -26.66 8.57 -20.25
C ILE A 150 -28.17 8.80 -20.30
N LYS A 151 -28.74 8.85 -21.52
CA LYS A 151 -30.16 9.13 -21.74
C LYS A 151 -31.04 8.13 -20.99
N GLY A 152 -31.84 8.62 -20.03
CA GLY A 152 -32.73 7.80 -19.19
C GLY A 152 -32.15 7.38 -17.84
N MET A 153 -30.93 7.83 -17.49
CA MET A 153 -30.36 7.65 -16.16
C MET A 153 -30.59 8.95 -15.36
N GLU A 154 -31.29 8.86 -14.23
CA GLU A 154 -31.57 10.02 -13.35
C GLU A 154 -30.72 9.98 -12.06
N GLU A 155 -30.20 8.81 -11.71
CA GLU A 155 -29.45 8.57 -10.47
C GLU A 155 -28.24 7.68 -10.71
N HIS A 156 -27.18 7.90 -9.94
CA HIS A 156 -26.01 7.03 -9.84
C HIS A 156 -26.01 6.27 -8.51
N ASN A 157 -25.71 4.97 -8.60
CA ASN A 157 -25.60 4.10 -7.44
C ASN A 157 -24.15 3.79 -7.15
N CYS A 158 -23.72 3.94 -5.89
CA CYS A 158 -22.39 3.51 -5.48
C CYS A 158 -22.31 1.98 -5.44
N PRO A 159 -21.36 1.34 -6.13
CA PRO A 159 -21.22 -0.13 -6.13
C PRO A 159 -20.82 -0.74 -4.78
N TRP A 160 -20.33 0.06 -3.83
CA TRP A 160 -19.81 -0.41 -2.54
C TRP A 160 -20.75 -0.14 -1.36
N CYS A 161 -21.29 1.09 -1.26
CA CYS A 161 -22.19 1.45 -0.16
C CYS A 161 -23.67 1.49 -0.57
N HIS A 162 -23.97 1.23 -1.85
CA HIS A 162 -25.32 1.19 -2.41
C HIS A 162 -26.15 2.47 -2.26
N ILE A 163 -25.53 3.61 -1.96
CA ILE A 163 -26.23 4.89 -1.96
C ILE A 163 -26.62 5.29 -3.39
N ALA A 164 -27.87 5.70 -3.56
CA ALA A 164 -28.37 6.36 -4.76
C ALA A 164 -28.22 7.88 -4.62
N ARG A 165 -27.74 8.55 -5.67
CA ARG A 165 -27.67 10.01 -5.74
C ARG A 165 -28.15 10.50 -7.08
N LYS A 166 -28.77 11.67 -7.09
CA LYS A 166 -29.05 12.40 -8.33
C LYS A 166 -27.74 12.77 -9.01
N ILE A 167 -27.73 12.73 -10.34
CA ILE A 167 -26.55 13.05 -11.15
C ILE A 167 -25.98 14.43 -10.84
N GLU A 168 -26.86 15.40 -10.58
CA GLU A 168 -26.49 16.79 -10.24
C GLU A 168 -25.71 16.91 -8.93
N GLU A 169 -25.89 15.96 -8.01
CA GLU A 169 -25.24 15.92 -6.69
C GLU A 169 -23.91 15.15 -6.72
N CYS A 170 -23.59 14.49 -7.83
CA CYS A 170 -22.35 13.73 -8.00
C CYS A 170 -21.23 14.63 -8.55
N SER A 171 -20.21 14.89 -7.72
CA SER A 171 -18.98 15.56 -8.17
C SER A 171 -17.95 14.54 -8.65
N CYS A 172 -17.48 14.67 -9.88
CA CYS A 172 -16.33 13.93 -10.38
C CYS A 172 -15.05 14.76 -10.24
N ILE A 173 -13.95 14.15 -9.77
CA ILE A 173 -12.68 14.85 -9.55
C ILE A 173 -12.05 15.39 -10.84
N PHE A 174 -12.42 14.84 -12.00
CA PHE A 174 -11.92 15.25 -13.31
C PHE A 174 -12.58 16.53 -13.83
N ASP A 175 -13.73 16.91 -13.26
CA ASP A 175 -14.45 18.14 -13.63
C ASP A 175 -13.85 19.39 -12.96
N TYR A 176 -12.88 19.22 -12.06
CA TYR A 176 -12.27 20.28 -11.27
C TYR A 176 -10.75 20.31 -11.44
N PRO A 177 -10.10 21.48 -11.29
CA PRO A 177 -8.65 21.59 -11.33
C PRO A 177 -7.97 20.73 -10.25
N ARG A 178 -6.79 20.18 -10.57
CA ARG A 178 -6.00 19.36 -9.63
C ARG A 178 -5.72 20.06 -8.29
N HIS A 179 -5.47 21.37 -8.28
CA HIS A 179 -5.19 22.09 -7.03
C HIS A 179 -6.41 22.13 -6.07
N GLN A 180 -7.62 21.94 -6.60
CA GLN A 180 -8.85 21.86 -5.82
C GLN A 180 -9.11 20.43 -5.33
N THR A 181 -8.83 19.42 -6.16
CA THR A 181 -9.17 18.04 -5.82
C THR A 181 -8.03 17.30 -5.12
N GLN A 182 -6.78 17.72 -5.27
CA GLN A 182 -5.60 17.06 -4.68
C GLN A 182 -5.05 17.77 -3.45
N CYS A 183 -5.77 18.74 -2.88
CA CYS A 183 -5.45 19.29 -1.56
C CYS A 183 -5.98 18.38 -0.44
N SER A 184 -5.75 18.74 0.82
CA SER A 184 -6.41 18.06 1.94
C SER A 184 -7.92 18.24 1.87
N GLY A 185 -8.65 17.23 2.30
CA GLY A 185 -10.09 17.24 2.43
C GLY A 185 -10.54 16.89 3.84
N THR A 186 -11.80 17.17 4.13
CA THR A 186 -12.44 16.85 5.41
C THR A 186 -13.56 15.84 5.16
N ILE A 187 -13.61 14.80 5.99
CA ILE A 187 -14.72 13.84 5.99
C ILE A 187 -15.99 14.55 6.48
N VAL A 188 -17.00 14.60 5.61
CA VAL A 188 -18.30 15.21 5.89
C VAL A 188 -19.31 14.16 6.33
N LYS A 189 -19.28 12.97 5.71
CA LYS A 189 -20.19 11.87 6.02
C LYS A 189 -19.56 10.52 5.73
N VAL A 190 -19.92 9.52 6.54
CA VAL A 190 -19.47 8.13 6.44
C VAL A 190 -20.63 7.25 5.96
N TYR A 191 -20.35 6.28 5.09
CA TYR A 191 -21.35 5.39 4.49
C TYR A 191 -20.98 3.91 4.64
N GLY A 192 -22.00 3.07 4.77
CA GLY A 192 -21.86 1.63 4.99
C GLY A 192 -20.99 1.34 6.21
N ASP A 193 -20.23 0.25 6.15
CA ASP A 193 -19.21 -0.10 7.15
C ASP A 193 -17.89 0.64 6.84
N SER A 194 -17.94 1.97 6.73
CA SER A 194 -16.77 2.81 6.42
C SER A 194 -16.13 2.53 5.04
N CYS A 195 -16.89 1.99 4.09
CA CYS A 195 -16.38 1.69 2.76
C CYS A 195 -16.31 2.93 1.85
N CYS A 196 -17.12 3.96 2.12
CA CYS A 196 -17.19 5.19 1.33
C CYS A 196 -17.43 6.42 2.20
N TYR A 197 -16.99 7.58 1.70
CA TYR A 197 -17.00 8.85 2.41
C TYR A 197 -17.42 9.98 1.49
N ASP A 198 -18.16 10.94 2.04
CA ASP A 198 -18.26 12.25 1.41
C ASP A 198 -17.10 13.11 1.92
N VAL A 199 -16.26 13.52 0.99
CA VAL A 199 -15.07 14.33 1.24
C VAL A 199 -15.26 15.69 0.60
N ARG A 200 -14.98 16.73 1.37
CA ARG A 200 -14.88 18.10 0.87
C ARG A 200 -13.41 18.49 0.82
N PHE A 201 -12.87 18.71 -0.38
CA PHE A 201 -11.49 19.12 -0.56
C PHE A 201 -11.33 20.65 -0.43
N GLY A 202 -10.42 21.09 0.43
CA GLY A 202 -10.16 22.50 0.70
C GLY A 202 -11.40 23.25 1.22
N ASN A 203 -11.49 24.53 0.87
CA ASN A 203 -12.62 25.39 1.23
C ASN A 203 -13.71 25.43 0.13
N TRP A 204 -13.67 24.49 -0.80
CA TRP A 204 -14.58 24.46 -1.94
C TRP A 204 -15.91 23.77 -1.55
N PRO A 205 -17.05 24.16 -2.14
CA PRO A 205 -18.35 23.63 -1.74
C PRO A 205 -18.64 22.22 -2.28
N ALA A 206 -17.87 21.74 -3.26
CA ALA A 206 -18.09 20.46 -3.91
C ALA A 206 -17.87 19.27 -2.94
N LEU A 207 -18.79 18.32 -2.97
CA LEU A 207 -18.73 17.07 -2.21
C LEU A 207 -18.43 15.90 -3.14
N PHE A 208 -17.40 15.14 -2.80
CA PHE A 208 -16.95 13.99 -3.56
C PHE A 208 -17.24 12.72 -2.77
N HIS A 209 -17.96 11.78 -3.39
CA HIS A 209 -18.20 10.48 -2.78
C HIS A 209 -17.04 9.52 -3.14
N VAL A 210 -16.12 9.34 -2.20
CA VAL A 210 -14.83 8.67 -2.38
C VAL A 210 -14.80 7.33 -1.66
N ARG A 211 -14.14 6.33 -2.25
CA ARG A 211 -13.91 5.02 -1.64
C ARG A 211 -12.84 5.13 -0.53
N GLY A 212 -13.02 4.43 0.59
CA GLY A 212 -12.15 4.58 1.75
C GLY A 212 -10.68 4.28 1.49
N ASP A 213 -10.40 3.21 0.76
CA ASP A 213 -9.05 2.79 0.40
C ASP A 213 -8.32 3.74 -0.59
N MET A 214 -9.01 4.74 -1.15
CA MET A 214 -8.40 5.79 -1.95
C MET A 214 -7.84 6.93 -1.08
N LEU A 215 -8.13 6.92 0.22
CA LEU A 215 -7.79 7.99 1.16
C LEU A 215 -6.80 7.51 2.22
N ARG A 216 -6.16 8.47 2.86
CA ARG A 216 -5.39 8.32 4.10
C ARG A 216 -5.50 9.58 4.95
N LEU A 217 -5.20 9.50 6.24
CA LEU A 217 -5.17 10.69 7.10
C LEU A 217 -4.13 11.72 6.62
N ALA A 218 -4.49 13.02 6.65
CA ALA A 218 -3.62 14.11 6.21
C ALA A 218 -2.45 14.38 7.17
N ASN A 219 -2.61 14.03 8.44
CA ASN A 219 -1.62 14.24 9.50
C ASN A 219 -0.48 13.22 9.46
N GLU A 220 -0.28 12.53 8.33
CA GLU A 220 0.90 11.71 8.15
C GLU A 220 2.14 12.59 8.31
N ARG A 221 2.86 12.36 9.41
CA ARG A 221 4.22 12.87 9.53
C ARG A 221 4.96 12.29 8.34
N HIS A 222 5.47 13.16 7.47
CA HIS A 222 6.50 12.76 6.52
C HIS A 222 7.62 12.12 7.34
N SER A 223 7.68 10.78 7.37
CA SER A 223 8.82 10.00 7.86
C SER A 223 9.93 10.06 6.81
N GLY A 224 10.30 11.30 6.50
CA GLY A 224 11.26 11.72 5.51
C GLY A 224 11.59 13.17 5.81
N THR A 225 12.29 13.38 6.92
CA THR A 225 13.10 14.60 7.05
C THR A 225 14.30 14.47 6.10
N PRO A 226 14.81 15.59 5.54
CA PRO A 226 16.03 15.58 4.74
C PRO A 226 17.26 15.14 5.56
#